data_AF-A0A350PHV3-F1
#
_entry.id   AF-A0A350PHV3-F1
#
_cell.length_a   1.000
_cell.length_b   1.000
_cell.length_c   1.000
_cell.angle_alpha   90.00
_cell.angle_beta   90.00
_cell.angle_gamma   90.00
#
_symmetry.space_group_name_H-M   'P 1'
#
loop_
_entity.id
_entity.type
_entity.pdbx_description
1 polymer ?
#
loop_
_entity_poly.entity_id
_entity_poly.type
_entity_poly.pdbx_seq_one_letter_code
_entity_poly.pdbx_strand_id
1 'polypeptide(L)'
;MELFMPKNNQEEIPPERDHSVLWKMGTIFIITLILLIPASLIKGLVNERQSTKSEAVAEVGDKWGTNQIITGPVLSIPYKSGHSNGLTNYIHILPESLNVNGEIIPQTLKRGIFEIAVYDSQSALSGKFEFPDLEKLKVDPEALMLDQARLNLGISDMKGIENDIKVKWNNDEISFEPG
;
A
#
# COMPACT_ATOMS: atom_id res chain seq x y z
N MET A 1 -91.52 40.71 4.90
CA MET A 1 -91.25 40.66 6.35
C MET A 1 -89.98 39.83 6.51
N GLU A 2 -88.98 40.45 7.11
CA GLU A 2 -87.66 39.93 7.53
C GLU A 2 -87.67 38.47 8.02
N LEU A 3 -86.76 37.61 7.54
CA LEU A 3 -85.39 37.35 8.04
C LEU A 3 -85.38 35.98 8.74
N PHE A 4 -84.19 35.43 8.93
CA PHE A 4 -83.79 34.16 9.56
C PHE A 4 -83.41 33.05 8.57
N MET A 5 -82.16 33.13 8.11
CA MET A 5 -81.37 31.91 7.92
C MET A 5 -81.19 31.23 9.28
N PRO A 6 -81.15 29.89 9.31
CA PRO A 6 -79.98 29.30 9.95
C PRO A 6 -79.45 28.03 9.28
N LYS A 7 -78.11 28.01 9.24
CA LYS A 7 -77.18 26.88 9.35
C LYS A 7 -77.31 25.73 8.34
N ASN A 8 -76.42 25.83 7.35
CA ASN A 8 -75.78 24.72 6.66
C ASN A 8 -75.29 23.68 7.69
N ASN A 9 -76.06 22.61 7.87
CA ASN A 9 -75.66 21.47 8.68
C ASN A 9 -74.78 20.59 7.79
N GLN A 10 -73.50 20.97 7.66
CA GLN A 10 -72.50 20.02 7.21
C GLN A 10 -72.41 18.94 8.28
N GLU A 11 -73.06 17.81 8.03
CA GLU A 11 -72.61 16.57 8.64
C GLU A 11 -71.18 16.35 8.15
N GLU A 12 -70.20 16.69 8.99
CA GLU A 12 -68.83 16.25 8.80
C GLU A 12 -68.85 14.73 8.79
N ILE A 13 -68.81 14.16 7.58
CA ILE A 13 -68.65 12.73 7.37
C ILE A 13 -67.32 12.36 8.05
N PRO A 14 -67.31 11.53 9.10
CA PRO A 14 -66.07 11.17 9.76
C PRO A 14 -65.14 10.52 8.74
N PRO A 15 -63.82 10.80 8.76
CA PRO A 15 -62.91 10.28 7.76
C PRO A 15 -62.97 8.75 7.77
N GLU A 16 -63.41 8.17 6.66
CA GLU A 16 -63.42 6.74 6.43
C GLU A 16 -61.96 6.27 6.57
N ARG A 17 -61.69 5.42 7.56
CA ARG A 17 -60.32 4.94 7.79
C ARG A 17 -59.93 4.04 6.64
N ASP A 18 -59.06 4.55 5.76
CA ASP A 18 -58.49 3.81 4.63
C ASP A 18 -57.60 2.65 5.09
N HIS A 19 -58.20 1.57 5.58
CA HIS A 19 -57.53 0.30 5.89
C HIS A 19 -56.76 -0.25 4.67
N SER A 20 -57.11 0.19 3.47
CA SER A 20 -56.41 -0.11 2.20
C SER A 20 -54.96 0.37 2.19
N VAL A 21 -54.65 1.53 2.80
CA VAL A 21 -53.30 2.11 2.77
C VAL A 21 -52.35 1.29 3.65
N LEU A 22 -52.79 0.90 4.85
CA LEU A 22 -52.02 0.05 5.76
C LEU A 22 -51.71 -1.33 5.14
N TRP A 23 -52.68 -1.93 4.46
CA TRP A 23 -52.48 -3.20 3.75
C TRP A 23 -51.51 -3.06 2.57
N LYS A 24 -51.59 -1.97 1.80
CA LYS A 24 -50.64 -1.67 0.72
C LYS A 24 -49.22 -1.50 1.26
N MET A 25 -49.04 -0.74 2.34
CA MET A 25 -47.74 -0.58 3.01
C MET A 25 -47.18 -1.91 3.52
N GLY A 26 -48.01 -2.71 4.20
CA GLY A 26 -47.60 -4.02 4.70
C GLY A 26 -47.16 -4.96 3.57
N THR A 27 -47.89 -4.95 2.45
CA THR A 27 -47.54 -5.75 1.26
C THR A 27 -46.19 -5.33 0.68
N ILE A 28 -45.94 -4.02 0.53
CA ILE A 28 -44.65 -3.50 0.05
C ILE A 28 -43.51 -3.89 1.00
N PHE A 29 -43.74 -3.79 2.31
CA PHE A 29 -42.74 -4.17 3.32
C PHE A 29 -42.39 -5.66 3.23
N ILE A 30 -43.38 -6.54 3.09
CA ILE A 30 -43.16 -7.99 2.93
C ILE A 30 -42.41 -8.29 1.63
N ILE A 31 -42.80 -7.67 0.51
CA ILE A 31 -42.10 -7.85 -0.77
C ILE A 31 -40.64 -7.40 -0.65
N THR A 32 -40.40 -6.28 0.05
CA THR A 32 -39.04 -5.76 0.30
C THR A 32 -38.21 -6.75 1.11
N LEU A 33 -38.77 -7.34 2.17
CA LEU A 33 -38.11 -8.38 2.97
C LEU A 33 -37.79 -9.62 2.15
N ILE A 34 -38.72 -10.06 1.29
CA ILE A 34 -38.48 -11.21 0.41
C ILE A 34 -37.34 -10.91 -0.57
N LEU A 35 -37.27 -9.69 -1.11
CA LEU A 35 -36.19 -9.26 -2.02
C LEU A 35 -34.82 -9.11 -1.34
N LEU A 36 -34.79 -8.90 -0.02
CA LEU A 36 -33.53 -8.85 0.76
C LEU A 36 -32.81 -10.20 0.80
N ILE A 37 -33.55 -11.32 0.76
CA ILE A 37 -32.97 -12.67 0.77
C ILE A 37 -32.06 -12.90 -0.45
N PRO A 38 -32.55 -12.82 -1.72
CA PRO A 38 -31.72 -13.02 -2.89
C PRO A 38 -30.60 -11.96 -3.01
N ALA A 39 -30.86 -10.71 -2.59
CA ALA A 39 -29.82 -9.68 -2.57
C ALA A 39 -28.66 -10.04 -1.63
N SER A 40 -28.96 -10.57 -0.44
CA SER A 40 -27.94 -11.03 0.52
C SER A 40 -27.14 -12.21 -0.01
N LEU A 41 -27.79 -13.18 -0.67
CA LEU A 41 -27.12 -14.33 -1.28
C LEU A 41 -26.14 -13.91 -2.39
N ILE A 42 -26.57 -13.01 -3.27
CA ILE A 42 -25.69 -12.48 -4.33
C ILE A 42 -24.49 -11.76 -3.73
N LYS A 43 -24.71 -10.92 -2.70
CA LYS A 43 -23.62 -10.23 -2.01
C LYS A 43 -22.65 -11.22 -1.36
N GLY A 44 -23.15 -12.29 -0.76
CA GLY A 44 -22.34 -13.38 -0.20
C GLY A 44 -21.44 -14.02 -1.26
N LEU A 45 -22.00 -14.41 -2.41
CA LEU A 45 -21.24 -15.01 -3.51
C LEU A 45 -20.19 -14.06 -4.09
N VAL A 46 -20.51 -12.77 -4.22
CA VAL A 46 -19.55 -11.76 -4.69
C VAL A 46 -18.40 -11.60 -3.70
N ASN A 47 -18.70 -11.56 -2.39
CA ASN A 47 -17.68 -11.47 -1.35
C ASN A 47 -16.77 -12.70 -1.34
N GLU A 48 -17.33 -13.91 -1.49
CA GLU A 48 -16.56 -15.15 -1.59
C GLU A 48 -15.60 -15.10 -2.78
N ARG A 49 -16.08 -14.71 -3.97
CA ARG A 49 -15.23 -14.58 -5.16
C ARG A 49 -14.13 -13.54 -4.98
N GLN A 50 -14.43 -12.40 -4.36
CA GLN A 50 -13.43 -11.38 -4.08
C GLN A 50 -12.38 -11.89 -3.09
N SER A 51 -12.79 -12.65 -2.08
CA SER A 51 -11.90 -13.28 -1.11
C SER A 51 -10.96 -14.28 -1.79
N THR A 52 -11.49 -15.21 -2.59
CA THR A 52 -10.67 -16.21 -3.31
C THR A 52 -9.69 -15.55 -4.28
N LYS A 53 -10.12 -14.49 -4.98
CA LYS A 53 -9.22 -13.71 -5.84
C LYS A 53 -8.11 -13.05 -5.02
N SER A 54 -8.43 -12.45 -3.89
CA SER A 54 -7.45 -11.81 -3.01
C SER A 54 -6.43 -12.80 -2.47
N GLU A 55 -6.87 -14.00 -2.09
CA GLU A 55 -6.00 -15.09 -1.63
C GLU A 55 -5.07 -15.56 -2.76
N ALA A 56 -5.58 -15.71 -3.98
CA ALA A 56 -4.77 -16.07 -5.14
C ALA A 56 -3.69 -15.01 -5.44
N VAL A 57 -4.02 -13.72 -5.32
CA VAL A 57 -3.05 -12.62 -5.46
C VAL A 57 -2.01 -12.66 -4.36
N ALA A 58 -2.42 -12.86 -3.10
CA ALA A 58 -1.51 -12.95 -1.96
C ALA A 58 -0.52 -14.12 -2.12
N GLU A 59 -1.00 -15.30 -2.54
CA GLU A 59 -0.13 -16.47 -2.75
C GLU A 59 0.87 -16.26 -3.89
N VAL A 60 0.48 -15.55 -4.96
CA VAL A 60 1.43 -15.16 -6.00
C VAL A 60 2.44 -14.17 -5.47
N GLY A 61 2.00 -13.14 -4.72
CA GLY A 61 2.88 -12.15 -4.10
C GLY A 61 3.88 -12.76 -3.12
N ASP A 62 3.49 -13.79 -2.36
CA ASP A 62 4.41 -14.49 -1.46
C ASP A 62 5.56 -15.22 -2.18
N LYS A 63 5.37 -15.55 -3.47
CA LYS A 63 6.37 -16.23 -4.31
C LYS A 63 7.15 -15.28 -5.21
N TRP A 64 6.51 -14.22 -5.69
CA TRP A 64 7.08 -13.25 -6.64
C TRP A 64 7.60 -11.98 -5.97
N GLY A 65 7.42 -11.86 -4.66
CA GLY A 65 7.63 -10.61 -3.94
C GLY A 65 6.39 -9.72 -4.02
N THR A 66 6.18 -8.98 -2.94
CA THR A 66 5.13 -7.96 -2.88
C THR A 66 5.59 -6.67 -3.57
N ASN A 67 4.84 -5.58 -3.44
CA ASN A 67 5.23 -4.28 -4.00
C ASN A 67 6.65 -3.89 -3.55
N GLN A 68 7.52 -3.63 -4.52
CA GLN A 68 8.92 -3.30 -4.26
C GLN A 68 9.14 -1.79 -4.17
N ILE A 69 9.79 -1.35 -3.09
CA ILE A 69 10.31 -0.01 -2.91
C ILE A 69 11.82 -0.12 -2.77
N ILE A 70 12.54 0.50 -3.70
CA ILE A 70 14.01 0.59 -3.67
C ILE A 70 14.36 2.00 -3.18
N THR A 71 15.05 2.09 -2.05
CA THR A 71 15.58 3.37 -1.55
C THR A 71 16.91 3.69 -2.24
N GLY A 72 17.29 4.96 -2.28
CA GLY A 72 18.61 5.34 -2.76
C GLY A 72 19.74 4.72 -1.90
N PRO A 73 20.92 4.49 -2.49
CA PRO A 73 22.06 3.95 -1.76
C PRO A 73 22.59 4.96 -0.74
N VAL A 74 23.07 4.48 0.41
CA VAL A 74 23.65 5.30 1.49
C VAL A 74 24.99 4.71 1.90
N LEU A 75 26.05 5.53 1.82
CA LEU A 75 27.38 5.15 2.30
C LEU A 75 27.46 5.45 3.80
N SER A 76 27.68 4.42 4.61
CA SER A 76 27.79 4.52 6.06
C SER A 76 29.23 4.27 6.50
N ILE A 77 29.82 5.19 7.25
CA ILE A 77 31.19 5.10 7.75
C ILE A 77 31.17 5.11 9.29
N PRO A 78 31.63 4.03 9.95
CA PRO A 78 31.71 4.00 11.41
C PRO A 78 32.85 4.88 11.92
N TYR A 79 32.64 5.48 13.09
CA TYR A 79 33.67 6.21 13.83
C TYR A 79 33.51 6.04 15.34
N LYS A 80 34.62 6.11 16.07
CA LYS A 80 34.63 6.04 17.54
C LYS A 80 34.65 7.45 18.13
N SER A 81 33.57 7.85 18.79
CA SER A 81 33.57 9.11 19.52
C SER A 81 34.26 8.93 20.87
N GLY A 82 35.35 9.66 21.11
CA GLY A 82 36.12 9.61 22.35
C GLY A 82 35.36 10.05 23.61
N HIS A 83 34.16 10.63 23.46
CA HIS A 83 33.32 11.10 24.57
C HIS A 83 32.14 10.17 24.90
N SER A 84 31.89 9.16 24.08
CA SER A 84 30.83 8.16 24.30
C SER A 84 31.44 6.86 24.81
N ASN A 85 30.73 6.13 25.67
CA ASN A 85 31.16 4.88 26.35
C ASN A 85 31.53 3.70 25.40
N GLY A 86 32.44 3.88 24.44
CA GLY A 86 32.79 2.89 23.42
C GLY A 86 31.72 2.67 22.35
N LEU A 87 30.70 3.53 22.25
CA LEU A 87 29.65 3.42 21.24
C LEU A 87 30.20 3.78 19.86
N THR A 88 29.98 2.88 18.89
CA THR A 88 30.30 3.14 17.48
C THR A 88 29.17 3.95 16.87
N ASN A 89 29.49 5.15 16.38
CA ASN A 89 28.55 6.00 15.66
C ASN A 89 28.80 5.88 14.16
N TYR A 90 27.83 6.28 13.34
CA TYR A 90 27.91 6.21 11.89
C TYR A 90 27.70 7.59 11.26
N ILE A 91 28.53 7.91 10.27
CA ILE A 91 28.27 8.99 9.32
C ILE A 91 27.52 8.39 8.14
N HIS A 92 26.36 8.92 7.81
CA HIS A 92 25.58 8.54 6.64
C HIS A 92 25.75 9.59 5.54
N ILE A 93 26.27 9.16 4.40
CA ILE A 93 26.55 9.99 3.24
C ILE A 93 25.58 9.57 2.14
N LEU A 94 24.75 10.52 1.71
CA LEU A 94 23.86 10.36 0.57
C LEU A 94 24.60 10.74 -0.72
N PRO A 95 24.21 10.17 -1.87
CA PRO A 95 24.79 10.57 -3.14
C PRO A 95 24.38 12.01 -3.47
N GLU A 96 25.32 12.78 -3.99
CA GLU A 96 25.09 14.13 -4.52
C GLU A 96 24.15 14.08 -5.73
N SER A 97 24.30 13.04 -6.55
CA SER A 97 23.43 12.76 -7.69
C SER A 97 23.09 11.28 -7.73
N LEU A 98 21.83 10.97 -8.04
CA LEU A 98 21.31 9.62 -8.20
C LEU A 98 20.52 9.55 -9.50
N ASN A 99 20.95 8.68 -10.40
CA ASN A 99 20.25 8.34 -11.62
C ASN A 99 19.74 6.90 -11.51
N VAL A 100 18.44 6.73 -11.69
CA VAL A 100 17.74 5.45 -11.61
C VAL A 100 17.11 5.19 -12.96
N ASN A 101 17.55 4.14 -13.64
CA ASN A 101 16.93 3.65 -14.85
C ASN A 101 16.32 2.29 -14.56
N GLY A 102 15.09 2.08 -14.99
CA GLY A 102 14.39 0.81 -14.78
C GLY A 102 13.54 0.46 -15.99
N GLU A 103 13.58 -0.80 -16.39
CA GLU A 103 12.67 -1.37 -17.36
C GLU A 103 11.70 -2.31 -16.64
N ILE A 104 10.40 -2.12 -16.86
CA ILE A 104 9.34 -2.94 -16.26
C ILE A 104 8.70 -3.77 -17.38
N ILE A 105 8.70 -5.08 -17.19
CA ILE A 105 8.17 -6.05 -18.15
C ILE A 105 6.94 -6.72 -17.52
N PRO A 106 5.72 -6.29 -17.86
CA PRO A 106 4.51 -6.86 -17.29
C PRO A 106 4.28 -8.28 -17.82
N GLN A 107 3.83 -9.16 -16.95
CA GLN A 107 3.46 -10.53 -17.26
C GLN A 107 2.14 -10.90 -16.59
N THR A 108 1.48 -11.95 -17.08
CA THR A 108 0.24 -12.46 -16.48
C THR A 108 0.43 -13.89 -16.04
N LEU A 109 0.24 -14.13 -14.74
CA LEU A 109 0.23 -15.46 -14.15
C LEU A 109 -1.20 -15.95 -13.95
N LYS A 110 -1.36 -17.28 -13.95
CA LYS A 110 -2.65 -17.92 -13.73
C LYS A 110 -2.64 -18.71 -12.42
N ARG A 111 -3.67 -18.49 -11.61
CA ARG A 111 -3.97 -19.29 -10.41
C ARG A 111 -5.44 -19.72 -10.46
N GLY A 112 -5.67 -20.99 -10.81
CA GLY A 112 -7.02 -21.51 -11.06
C GLY A 112 -7.66 -20.80 -12.26
N ILE A 113 -8.81 -20.16 -12.04
CA ILE A 113 -9.52 -19.36 -13.05
C ILE A 113 -9.13 -17.88 -13.04
N PHE A 114 -8.22 -17.48 -12.15
CA PHE A 114 -7.84 -16.09 -11.97
C PHE A 114 -6.54 -15.78 -12.72
N GLU A 115 -6.54 -14.63 -13.37
CA GLU A 115 -5.37 -14.04 -14.00
C GLU A 115 -4.86 -12.89 -13.12
N ILE A 116 -3.55 -12.90 -12.86
CA ILE A 116 -2.88 -11.99 -11.95
C ILE A 116 -1.73 -11.33 -12.71
N ALA A 117 -1.76 -10.01 -12.79
CA ALA A 117 -0.66 -9.25 -13.39
C ALA A 117 0.52 -9.19 -12.41
N VAL A 118 1.70 -9.56 -12.88
CA VAL A 118 2.99 -9.41 -12.21
C VAL A 118 3.94 -8.65 -13.12
N TYR A 119 5.14 -8.34 -12.67
CA TYR A 119 6.15 -7.71 -13.50
C TYR A 119 7.55 -8.18 -13.10
N ASP A 120 8.43 -8.25 -14.09
CA ASP A 120 9.87 -8.27 -13.87
C ASP A 120 10.39 -6.84 -14.00
N SER A 121 11.40 -6.49 -13.20
CA SER A 121 12.03 -5.18 -13.26
C SER A 121 13.55 -5.33 -13.36
N GLN A 122 14.13 -4.73 -14.39
CA GLN A 122 15.58 -4.58 -14.50
C GLN A 122 15.92 -3.13 -14.17
N SER A 123 16.48 -2.90 -12.99
CA SER A 123 16.80 -1.57 -12.48
C SER A 123 18.31 -1.37 -12.34
N ALA A 124 18.82 -0.27 -12.87
CA ALA A 124 20.19 0.18 -12.77
C ALA A 124 20.25 1.53 -12.05
N LEU A 125 20.94 1.56 -10.91
CA LEU A 125 21.17 2.77 -10.12
C LEU A 125 22.63 3.19 -10.29
N SER A 126 22.85 4.48 -10.55
CA SER A 126 24.16 5.10 -10.59
C SER A 126 24.16 6.40 -9.80
N GLY A 127 25.23 6.68 -9.08
CA GLY A 127 25.30 7.90 -8.29
C GLY A 127 26.72 8.27 -7.93
N LYS A 128 26.90 9.55 -7.58
CA LYS A 128 28.19 10.10 -7.14
C LYS A 128 28.11 10.46 -5.67
N PHE A 129 29.08 9.99 -4.91
CA PHE A 129 29.23 10.33 -3.50
C PHE A 129 30.39 11.29 -3.34
N GLU A 130 30.17 12.35 -2.56
CA GLU A 130 31.23 13.25 -2.14
C GLU A 130 31.48 13.08 -0.65
N PHE A 131 32.75 13.12 -0.27
CA PHE A 131 33.12 12.97 1.12
C PHE A 131 32.74 14.25 1.89
N PRO A 132 31.99 14.13 3.01
CA PRO A 132 31.52 15.30 3.74
C PRO A 132 32.66 16.03 4.45
N ASP A 133 32.43 17.31 4.71
CA ASP A 133 33.33 18.13 5.52
C ASP A 133 33.26 17.70 7.00
N LEU A 134 34.30 16.98 7.44
CA LEU A 134 34.39 16.42 8.79
C LEU A 134 34.48 17.49 9.88
N GLU A 135 35.01 18.68 9.58
CA GLU A 135 35.11 19.77 10.55
C GLU A 135 33.72 20.27 10.95
N LYS A 136 32.81 20.38 9.98
CA LYS A 136 31.40 20.72 10.22
C LYS A 136 30.69 19.65 11.07
N LEU A 137 31.08 18.39 10.92
CA LEU A 137 30.54 17.26 11.66
C LEU A 137 31.16 17.08 13.05
N LYS A 138 32.23 17.83 13.38
CA LYS A 138 33.01 17.70 14.61
C LYS A 138 33.52 16.26 14.83
N VAL A 139 33.89 15.59 13.74
CA VAL A 139 34.45 14.23 13.76
C VAL A 139 35.95 14.32 13.46
N ASP A 140 36.75 13.70 14.31
CA ASP A 140 38.18 13.56 14.09
C ASP A 140 38.43 12.59 12.91
N PRO A 141 39.17 13.01 11.86
CA PRO A 141 39.54 12.12 10.75
C PRO A 141 40.23 10.82 11.20
N GLU A 142 41.03 10.85 12.27
CA GLU A 142 41.74 9.67 12.76
C GLU A 142 40.82 8.66 13.45
N ALA A 143 39.63 9.10 13.87
CA ALA A 143 38.63 8.23 14.50
C ALA A 143 37.75 7.47 13.48
N LEU A 144 37.89 7.76 12.18
CA LEU A 144 37.13 7.11 11.11
C LEU A 144 37.70 5.74 10.78
N MET A 145 36.79 4.77 10.66
CA MET A 145 37.11 3.39 10.32
C MET A 145 36.71 3.14 8.86
N LEU A 146 37.50 3.71 7.92
CA LEU A 146 37.23 3.66 6.48
C LEU A 146 37.25 2.23 5.92
N ASP A 147 38.03 1.35 6.52
CA ASP A 147 38.10 -0.09 6.24
C ASP A 147 36.79 -0.82 6.51
N GLN A 148 35.91 -0.22 7.31
CA GLN A 148 34.60 -0.76 7.70
C GLN A 148 33.43 0.02 7.09
N ALA A 149 33.71 0.86 6.09
CA ALA A 149 32.66 1.56 5.35
C ALA A 149 31.75 0.57 4.60
N ARG A 150 30.44 0.84 4.63
CA ARG A 150 29.43 -0.01 3.98
C ARG A 150 28.52 0.80 3.09
N LEU A 151 28.29 0.32 1.88
CA LEU A 151 27.22 0.83 1.02
C LEU A 151 25.94 0.08 1.35
N ASN A 152 24.89 0.80 1.72
CA ASN A 152 23.61 0.23 2.14
C ASN A 152 22.56 0.58 1.08
N LEU A 153 21.72 -0.39 0.73
CA LEU A 153 20.61 -0.21 -0.19
C LEU A 153 19.37 -0.83 0.45
N GLY A 154 18.33 -0.02 0.62
CA GLY A 154 17.06 -0.49 1.16
C GLY A 154 16.17 -1.01 0.05
N ILE A 155 15.64 -2.21 0.22
CA ILE A 155 14.65 -2.82 -0.66
C ILE A 155 13.58 -3.43 0.23
N SER A 156 12.31 -3.21 -0.09
CA SER A 156 11.19 -3.55 0.80
C SER A 156 11.00 -5.05 1.01
N ASP A 157 11.25 -5.89 0.00
CA ASP A 157 11.07 -7.33 0.11
C ASP A 157 12.07 -8.10 -0.76
N MET A 158 13.04 -8.75 -0.09
CA MET A 158 14.10 -9.55 -0.73
C MET A 158 13.58 -10.74 -1.53
N LYS A 159 12.37 -11.24 -1.28
CA LYS A 159 11.84 -12.43 -1.98
C LYS A 159 11.67 -12.21 -3.48
N GLY A 160 11.48 -10.96 -3.91
CA GLY A 160 11.32 -10.61 -5.32
C GLY A 160 12.63 -10.41 -6.08
N ILE A 161 13.78 -10.61 -5.42
CA ILE A 161 15.09 -10.46 -6.05
C ILE A 161 15.52 -11.81 -6.62
N GLU A 162 15.52 -11.93 -7.95
CA GLU A 162 15.89 -13.17 -8.64
C GLU A 162 17.42 -13.36 -8.74
N ASN A 163 18.16 -12.26 -8.88
CA ASN A 163 19.61 -12.27 -9.14
C ASN A 163 20.38 -11.48 -8.09
N ASP A 164 21.65 -11.86 -7.88
CA ASP A 164 22.55 -11.12 -6.99
C ASP A 164 22.67 -9.65 -7.39
N ILE A 165 22.53 -8.76 -6.40
CA ILE A 165 22.73 -7.34 -6.60
C ILE A 165 24.24 -7.07 -6.66
N LYS A 166 24.71 -6.68 -7.84
CA LYS A 166 26.12 -6.31 -8.05
C LYS A 166 26.26 -4.80 -8.04
N VAL A 167 27.27 -4.31 -7.33
CA VAL A 167 27.70 -2.92 -7.37
C VAL A 167 29.06 -2.83 -8.03
N LYS A 168 29.23 -1.82 -8.88
CA LYS A 168 30.54 -1.40 -9.36
C LYS A 168 30.92 -0.13 -8.62
N TRP A 169 31.87 -0.24 -7.71
CA TRP A 169 32.40 0.90 -6.98
C TRP A 169 33.76 1.28 -7.58
N ASN A 170 33.80 2.42 -8.27
CA ASN A 170 34.94 2.79 -9.11
C ASN A 170 35.26 1.69 -10.14
N ASN A 171 36.31 0.90 -9.90
CA ASN A 171 36.79 -0.14 -10.79
C ASN A 171 36.60 -1.56 -10.23
N ASP A 172 36.07 -1.68 -9.01
CA ASP A 172 35.89 -2.94 -8.29
C ASP A 172 34.42 -3.36 -8.33
N GLU A 173 34.19 -4.65 -8.56
CA GLU A 173 32.85 -5.25 -8.50
C GLU A 173 32.66 -5.91 -7.13
N ILE A 174 31.64 -5.47 -6.40
CA ILE A 174 31.32 -5.91 -5.06
C ILE A 174 29.88 -6.43 -5.08
N SER A 175 29.64 -7.60 -4.49
CA SER A 175 28.28 -8.12 -4.33
C SER A 175 27.68 -7.61 -3.03
N PHE A 176 26.40 -7.27 -3.05
CA PHE A 176 25.68 -6.98 -1.81
C PHE A 176 25.45 -8.27 -1.03
N GLU A 177 25.64 -8.19 0.28
CA GLU A 177 25.25 -9.23 1.22
C GLU A 177 23.90 -8.84 1.86
N PRO A 178 22.93 -9.76 1.97
CA PRO A 178 21.72 -9.52 2.74
C PRO A 178 22.06 -9.33 4.23
N GLY A 179 21.64 -8.22 4.85
CA GLY A 179 21.87 -7.98 6.28
C GLY A 179 21.54 -6.59 6.78
#